data_AF-A0A813L5G3-F1
#
_entry.id   AF-A0A813L5G3-F1
#
_cell.length_a   1.000
_cell.length_b   1.000
_cell.length_c   1.000
_cell.angle_alpha   90.00
_cell.angle_beta   90.00
_cell.angle_gamma   90.00
#
_symmetry.space_group_name_H-M   'P 1'
#
loop_
_entity.id
_entity.type
_entity.pdbx_description
1 polymer ?
#
loop_
_entity_poly.entity_id
_entity_poly.type
_entity_poly.pdbx_seq_one_letter_code
_entity_poly.pdbx_strand_id
1 'polypeptide(L)'
;AASFPWPIVVQVISARPRPAEIGWKSTAKMHSVGQTARPAWFTPREGTSLRTSGLASLTPRNGCGAPVSYVRADPAGGVASAGKAGELALAGGVTSRRGLQDDIIVGVPRTPDHLTDVQRRHRQKGGPGELETHWGLKSLKLPDPGEGYGMKSNKGEDVAQNFRSGQMLGVAEYMNSCSEAVFFTTKREPLGKSYLRGHVLPPSVNATDYKGFGKATERSDHTSKDCIFPRGVAPDSVEVRAQYKKTHGNTEPGERIGLDYEYPKAISDNPLFRFGAADPFTDRGGQGFGAKSALTMDGGEIPLGVPKTLLVKDSLAHFQQISGENFASSRHIMQAEGMKHLPPGHSHGKASTSGNHTAGQLIRGMYPVEQQMPDLDLGKCTMVGRRNFETDEPLGVPSVRYDKKAPPHEKRSVANSTNFGDDVSAGTLIKPTRFQFKGVNSEDFQLRRAAPELESILQGAGCRIEQDQLGAIIGRACDLHGDEDDRASLEAVMAAVTEWTQSQN
;
A
#
# COMPACT_ATOMS: atom_id res chain seq x y z
N ALA A 1 -2.78 -40.97 -49.67
CA ALA A 1 -1.98 -41.02 -48.44
C ALA A 1 -1.90 -39.61 -47.88
N ALA A 2 -2.80 -39.29 -46.94
CA ALA A 2 -2.92 -37.98 -46.32
C ALA A 2 -2.48 -38.10 -44.87
N SER A 3 -1.60 -37.22 -44.41
CA SER A 3 -1.16 -37.16 -43.01
C SER A 3 -1.11 -35.71 -42.56
N PHE A 4 -2.12 -35.30 -41.81
CA PHE A 4 -2.13 -34.10 -40.98
C PHE A 4 -1.42 -34.40 -39.65
N PRO A 5 -0.71 -33.43 -39.03
CA PRO A 5 -0.50 -33.43 -37.59
C PRO A 5 -1.24 -32.28 -36.92
N TRP A 6 -1.96 -32.62 -35.85
CA TRP A 6 -2.55 -31.70 -34.87
C TRP A 6 -1.48 -31.20 -33.89
N PRO A 7 -1.57 -29.98 -33.34
CA PRO A 7 -0.76 -29.57 -32.20
C PRO A 7 -1.43 -29.91 -30.87
N ILE A 8 -0.64 -30.47 -29.97
CA ILE A 8 -0.94 -30.78 -28.57
C ILE A 8 -0.89 -29.48 -27.76
N VAL A 9 -1.98 -29.15 -27.08
CA VAL A 9 -2.07 -28.07 -26.09
C VAL A 9 -1.60 -28.62 -24.74
N VAL A 10 -0.41 -28.20 -24.29
CA VAL A 10 0.10 -28.49 -22.94
C VAL A 10 -0.35 -27.37 -22.00
N GLN A 11 -1.25 -27.72 -21.10
CA GLN A 11 -1.82 -26.85 -20.08
C GLN A 11 -0.88 -26.84 -18.86
N VAL A 12 -0.09 -25.77 -18.69
CA VAL A 12 0.77 -25.58 -17.51
C VAL A 12 -0.06 -24.99 -16.39
N ILE A 13 -0.31 -25.81 -15.36
CA ILE A 13 -0.94 -25.43 -14.09
C ILE A 13 0.10 -24.60 -13.29
N SER A 14 -0.11 -23.30 -13.18
CA SER A 14 0.70 -22.42 -12.32
C SER A 14 0.19 -22.47 -10.87
N ALA A 15 1.10 -22.85 -9.98
CA ALA A 15 0.89 -22.90 -8.54
C ALA A 15 0.80 -21.49 -7.96
N ARG A 16 -0.21 -21.25 -7.11
CA ARG A 16 -0.36 -20.01 -6.33
C ARG A 16 0.64 -19.98 -5.17
N PRO A 17 1.41 -18.89 -4.98
CA PRO A 17 2.11 -18.66 -3.72
C PRO A 17 1.19 -18.04 -2.66
N ARG A 18 1.44 -18.42 -1.41
CA ARG A 18 0.76 -17.93 -0.18
C ARG A 18 1.11 -16.44 0.06
N PRO A 19 0.19 -15.64 0.62
CA PRO A 19 0.54 -14.30 1.07
C PRO A 19 1.35 -14.37 2.38
N ALA A 20 2.50 -13.69 2.38
CA ALA A 20 3.32 -13.42 3.55
C ALA A 20 2.68 -12.29 4.38
N GLU A 21 2.60 -12.51 5.69
CA GLU A 21 2.25 -11.51 6.69
C GLU A 21 3.32 -10.42 6.73
N ILE A 22 2.93 -9.18 6.49
CA ILE A 22 3.76 -7.99 6.74
C ILE A 22 3.10 -7.24 7.89
N GLY A 23 3.67 -7.42 9.09
CA GLY A 23 3.31 -6.66 10.28
C GLY A 23 3.79 -5.22 10.17
N TRP A 24 2.86 -4.27 10.24
CA TRP A 24 3.18 -2.86 10.49
C TRP A 24 3.16 -2.59 11.98
N LYS A 25 4.34 -2.31 12.56
CA LYS A 25 4.46 -1.69 13.88
C LYS A 25 4.39 -0.18 13.72
N SER A 26 3.23 0.43 13.96
CA SER A 26 3.13 1.86 14.23
C SER A 26 3.31 2.10 15.72
N THR A 27 4.33 2.88 16.07
CA THR A 27 4.48 3.46 17.41
C THR A 27 4.24 4.96 17.28
N ALA A 28 3.09 5.42 17.73
CA ALA A 28 2.80 6.84 17.87
C ALA A 28 2.52 7.12 19.35
N LYS A 29 3.46 7.84 19.97
CA LYS A 29 3.33 8.41 21.32
C LYS A 29 2.22 9.46 21.32
N MET A 30 1.27 9.31 22.22
CA MET A 30 0.40 10.39 22.70
C MET A 30 1.24 11.42 23.44
N HIS A 31 1.15 12.70 23.07
CA HIS A 31 1.25 13.83 23.98
C HIS A 31 0.12 14.81 23.66
N SER A 32 -0.74 14.98 24.66
CA SER A 32 -1.79 15.98 24.79
C SER A 32 -1.18 17.36 25.06
N VAL A 33 -1.63 18.41 24.38
CA VAL A 33 -1.99 19.71 24.97
C VAL A 33 -2.99 20.36 24.02
N GLY A 34 -4.16 20.74 24.54
CA GLY A 34 -5.24 21.34 23.77
C GLY A 34 -4.98 22.80 23.42
N GLN A 35 -5.48 23.22 22.27
CA GLN A 35 -5.87 24.60 21.98
C GLN A 35 -6.94 24.56 20.89
N THR A 36 -8.17 24.90 21.28
CA THR A 36 -9.32 25.07 20.39
C THR A 36 -9.10 26.31 19.52
N ALA A 37 -8.97 26.12 18.20
CA ALA A 37 -8.95 27.21 17.24
C ALA A 37 -10.34 27.87 17.17
N ARG A 38 -10.39 29.20 17.30
CA ARG A 38 -11.59 30.02 17.14
C ARG A 38 -11.73 30.47 15.68
N PRO A 39 -12.93 30.49 15.09
CA PRO A 39 -13.15 30.91 13.71
C PRO A 39 -13.10 32.44 13.52
N ALA A 40 -12.69 32.85 12.31
CA ALA A 40 -12.16 34.17 11.96
C ALA A 40 -13.19 35.29 11.68
N TRP A 41 -14.30 35.37 12.40
CA TRP A 41 -15.33 36.41 12.18
C TRP A 41 -15.93 36.99 13.47
N PHE A 42 -15.09 37.16 14.49
CA PHE A 42 -15.45 37.89 15.72
C PHE A 42 -14.69 39.23 15.76
N THR A 43 -15.38 40.32 15.43
CA THR A 43 -14.89 41.69 15.66
C THR A 43 -15.39 42.20 17.02
N PRO A 44 -14.56 42.87 17.84
CA PRO A 44 -15.02 43.52 19.05
C PRO A 44 -15.21 45.04 18.85
N ARG A 45 -16.44 45.51 19.08
CA ARG A 45 -16.80 46.87 19.53
C ARG A 45 -17.84 46.67 20.64
N GLU A 46 -17.94 47.44 21.70
CA GLU A 46 -17.23 48.60 22.23
C GLU A 46 -17.69 48.68 23.70
N GLY A 47 -16.86 49.13 24.65
CA GLY A 47 -17.36 49.32 26.01
C GLY A 47 -16.32 49.66 27.06
N THR A 48 -16.22 50.96 27.34
CA THR A 48 -15.86 51.59 28.62
C THR A 48 -14.41 52.04 28.90
N SER A 49 -14.35 53.35 29.16
CA SER A 49 -13.43 54.09 30.03
C SER A 49 -12.17 54.75 29.43
N LEU A 50 -12.40 55.77 28.60
CA LEU A 50 -11.47 56.90 28.51
C LEU A 50 -11.85 57.94 29.58
N ARG A 51 -11.03 57.97 30.64
CA ARG A 51 -10.98 59.08 31.59
C ARG A 51 -10.24 60.24 30.93
N THR A 52 -10.94 61.32 30.66
CA THR A 52 -10.34 62.65 30.46
C THR A 52 -10.66 63.50 31.70
N SER A 53 -9.68 63.60 32.58
CA SER A 53 -9.64 64.56 33.68
C SER A 53 -8.93 65.83 33.19
N GLY A 54 -9.59 66.99 33.25
CA GLY A 54 -8.90 68.28 33.06
C GLY A 54 -9.81 69.48 32.80
N LEU A 55 -9.99 70.28 33.86
CA LEU A 55 -10.53 71.66 33.95
C LEU A 55 -12.04 71.84 33.72
N ALA A 56 -12.87 72.03 34.76
CA ALA A 56 -12.93 73.07 35.80
C ALA A 56 -13.88 74.24 35.45
N SER A 57 -14.97 74.27 36.23
CA SER A 57 -15.76 75.42 36.71
C SER A 57 -16.37 76.40 35.70
N LEU A 58 -17.68 76.25 35.49
CA LEU A 58 -18.57 77.37 35.18
C LEU A 58 -19.64 77.44 36.27
N THR A 59 -19.49 78.41 37.17
CA THR A 59 -20.59 78.98 37.96
C THR A 59 -20.95 80.33 37.37
N PRO A 60 -22.25 80.65 37.33
CA PRO A 60 -22.71 81.90 37.93
C PRO A 60 -23.86 81.57 38.91
N ARG A 61 -23.69 81.77 40.20
CA ARG A 61 -23.82 83.03 40.96
C ARG A 61 -25.21 83.66 40.85
N ASN A 62 -26.04 83.30 41.82
CA ASN A 62 -27.16 84.12 42.28
C ASN A 62 -26.67 85.52 42.68
N GLY A 63 -27.45 86.54 42.33
CA GLY A 63 -27.64 87.70 43.19
C GLY A 63 -26.68 88.88 43.01
N CYS A 64 -27.21 89.89 42.31
CA CYS A 64 -27.29 91.29 42.73
C CYS A 64 -26.01 92.12 42.88
N GLY A 65 -25.93 93.21 42.09
CA GLY A 65 -25.02 94.32 42.33
C GLY A 65 -24.89 95.30 41.16
N ALA A 66 -26.02 95.84 40.65
CA ALA A 66 -25.96 97.08 39.85
C ALA A 66 -26.25 98.25 40.80
N PRO A 67 -25.37 99.26 40.91
CA PRO A 67 -25.62 100.39 41.77
C PRO A 67 -26.26 101.56 41.01
N VAL A 68 -27.12 102.26 41.75
CA VAL A 68 -27.58 103.65 41.58
C VAL A 68 -28.68 103.95 40.55
N SER A 69 -29.84 104.32 41.12
CA SER A 69 -30.90 105.23 40.64
C SER A 69 -31.66 104.93 39.36
N TYR A 70 -32.88 104.39 39.50
CA TYR A 70 -34.10 104.95 38.91
C TYR A 70 -35.32 104.32 39.61
N VAL A 71 -36.13 105.11 40.32
CA VAL A 71 -37.44 104.68 40.82
C VAL A 71 -38.49 105.35 39.96
N ARG A 72 -39.29 104.60 39.20
CA ARG A 72 -40.67 104.93 38.83
C ARG A 72 -41.50 103.65 38.68
N ALA A 73 -42.74 103.72 39.16
CA ALA A 73 -43.59 102.61 39.57
C ALA A 73 -44.39 101.94 38.44
N ASP A 74 -44.67 100.65 38.67
CA ASP A 74 -45.93 99.88 38.51
C ASP A 74 -46.67 99.82 37.14
N PRO A 75 -46.91 98.62 36.57
CA PRO A 75 -48.16 98.32 35.89
C PRO A 75 -49.13 97.72 36.92
N ALA A 76 -49.84 98.58 37.65
CA ALA A 76 -50.90 98.29 38.64
C ALA A 76 -51.23 96.80 38.86
N GLY A 77 -50.60 96.18 39.85
CA GLY A 77 -50.80 94.77 40.24
C GLY A 77 -52.20 94.39 40.78
N GLY A 78 -53.23 95.18 40.47
CA GLY A 78 -54.63 94.95 40.82
C GLY A 78 -55.62 95.16 39.66
N VAL A 79 -55.15 95.45 38.44
CA VAL A 79 -56.02 95.57 37.26
C VAL A 79 -55.97 94.27 36.46
N ALA A 80 -57.07 93.50 36.46
CA ALA A 80 -57.19 92.35 35.58
C ALA A 80 -57.12 92.82 34.12
N SER A 81 -56.30 92.15 33.30
CA SER A 81 -56.19 92.47 31.88
C SER A 81 -57.56 92.32 31.20
N ALA A 82 -58.12 93.42 30.71
CA ALA A 82 -59.37 93.43 29.96
C ALA A 82 -59.10 92.90 28.53
N GLY A 83 -59.08 91.57 28.42
CA GLY A 83 -58.98 90.85 27.16
C GLY A 83 -59.66 89.50 27.29
N LYS A 84 -60.36 89.06 26.25
CA LYS A 84 -60.98 87.74 26.22
C LYS A 84 -59.84 86.72 26.23
N ALA A 85 -59.61 86.06 27.37
CA ALA A 85 -58.67 84.93 27.40
C ALA A 85 -59.14 83.92 26.35
N GLY A 86 -58.29 83.59 25.39
CA GLY A 86 -58.57 82.55 24.42
C GLY A 86 -59.01 81.26 25.12
N GLU A 87 -59.77 80.42 24.43
CA GLU A 87 -60.53 79.23 24.89
C GLU A 87 -59.69 78.09 25.50
N LEU A 88 -58.57 78.41 26.15
CA LEU A 88 -57.46 77.50 26.42
C LEU A 88 -57.03 77.42 27.90
N ALA A 89 -57.76 78.04 28.83
CA ALA A 89 -57.32 78.12 30.23
C ALA A 89 -57.93 77.07 31.18
N LEU A 90 -58.96 76.30 30.79
CA LEU A 90 -59.59 75.31 31.68
C LEU A 90 -59.37 73.83 31.31
N ALA A 91 -58.86 73.50 30.12
CA ALA A 91 -58.74 72.11 29.66
C ALA A 91 -57.45 71.76 28.90
N GLY A 92 -56.38 72.56 29.07
CA GLY A 92 -55.07 72.29 28.48
C GLY A 92 -55.12 72.26 26.95
N GLY A 93 -54.82 73.39 26.31
CA GLY A 93 -54.81 73.54 24.86
C GLY A 93 -54.24 72.36 24.09
N VAL A 94 -54.84 72.06 22.93
CA VAL A 94 -54.32 71.05 22.00
C VAL A 94 -53.00 71.57 21.45
N THR A 95 -51.91 71.12 22.06
CA THR A 95 -50.56 71.38 21.55
C THR A 95 -50.32 70.49 20.34
N SER A 96 -49.47 70.91 19.41
CA SER A 96 -49.01 70.05 18.29
C SER A 96 -48.44 68.72 18.80
N ARG A 97 -47.83 68.71 20.00
CA ARG A 97 -47.40 67.50 20.70
C ARG A 97 -48.54 66.55 21.07
N ARG A 98 -49.73 67.09 21.35
CA ARG A 98 -51.00 66.38 21.59
C ARG A 98 -51.76 66.06 20.30
N GLY A 99 -51.19 66.30 19.11
CA GLY A 99 -51.71 65.76 17.84
C GLY A 99 -50.80 64.69 17.22
N LEU A 100 -49.61 64.51 17.81
CA LEU A 100 -48.54 63.60 17.36
C LEU A 100 -48.32 62.42 18.32
N GLN A 101 -49.05 62.37 19.44
CA GLN A 101 -49.10 61.17 20.27
C GLN A 101 -50.18 60.26 19.69
N ASP A 102 -49.83 59.00 19.40
CA ASP A 102 -50.79 58.04 18.82
C ASP A 102 -51.85 57.58 19.84
N ASP A 103 -51.58 57.78 21.13
CA ASP A 103 -52.47 57.44 22.25
C ASP A 103 -53.14 58.70 22.80
N ILE A 104 -54.27 59.14 22.23
CA ILE A 104 -55.00 60.29 22.79
C ILE A 104 -56.51 60.06 22.84
N ILE A 105 -57.02 60.34 24.04
CA ILE A 105 -58.39 60.67 24.45
C ILE A 105 -59.23 59.47 24.91
N VAL A 106 -59.12 58.30 24.29
CA VAL A 106 -59.74 57.05 24.79
C VAL A 106 -58.78 55.92 24.49
N GLY A 107 -58.47 55.06 25.47
CA GLY A 107 -57.63 53.88 25.22
C GLY A 107 -58.19 53.09 24.04
N VAL A 108 -57.35 52.80 23.04
CA VAL A 108 -57.78 52.03 21.87
C VAL A 108 -58.37 50.71 22.40
N PRO A 109 -59.63 50.38 22.08
CA PRO A 109 -60.24 49.17 22.59
C PRO A 109 -59.41 47.98 22.13
N ARG A 110 -58.91 47.19 23.09
CA ARG A 110 -58.17 45.97 22.76
C ARG A 110 -59.08 45.07 21.95
N THR A 111 -58.51 44.47 20.90
CA THR A 111 -59.20 43.45 20.11
C THR A 111 -59.70 42.36 21.06
N PRO A 112 -60.99 41.99 21.03
CA PRO A 112 -61.53 40.98 21.93
C PRO A 112 -60.85 39.63 21.72
N ASP A 113 -60.51 38.94 22.81
CA ASP A 113 -59.83 37.64 22.77
C ASP A 113 -60.74 36.52 22.21
N HIS A 114 -62.07 36.69 22.25
CA HIS A 114 -63.07 35.68 21.86
C HIS A 114 -63.80 36.02 20.55
N LEU A 115 -63.06 36.33 19.47
CA LEU A 115 -63.63 36.48 18.13
C LEU A 115 -63.96 35.11 17.51
N THR A 116 -65.03 35.01 16.72
CA THR A 116 -65.37 33.77 15.99
C THR A 116 -64.36 33.48 14.87
N ASP A 117 -64.20 32.21 14.48
CA ASP A 117 -63.18 31.80 13.49
C ASP A 117 -63.34 32.50 12.12
N VAL A 118 -64.58 32.80 11.74
CA VAL A 118 -64.92 33.54 10.51
C VAL A 118 -64.49 35.01 10.59
N GLN A 119 -64.60 35.65 11.76
CA GLN A 119 -64.13 37.02 11.98
C GLN A 119 -62.59 37.12 12.02
N ARG A 120 -61.91 36.02 12.42
CA ARG A 120 -60.45 35.92 12.41
C ARG A 120 -59.85 35.78 11.01
N ARG A 121 -60.61 35.25 10.03
CA ARG A 121 -60.18 35.06 8.63
C ARG A 121 -59.68 36.34 7.94
N HIS A 122 -60.25 37.50 8.29
CA HIS A 122 -60.01 38.77 7.60
C HIS A 122 -59.17 39.78 8.39
N ARG A 123 -58.67 39.43 9.59
CA ARG A 123 -58.08 40.43 10.52
C ARG A 123 -56.75 40.04 11.19
N GLN A 124 -56.08 38.96 10.79
CA GLN A 124 -54.81 38.60 11.43
C GLN A 124 -53.61 39.05 10.58
N LYS A 125 -52.86 40.03 11.10
CA LYS A 125 -51.41 40.11 10.94
C LYS A 125 -50.84 39.44 12.18
N GLY A 126 -49.92 38.48 12.03
CA GLY A 126 -49.23 37.90 13.18
C GLY A 126 -48.56 38.98 14.03
N GLY A 127 -48.40 38.73 15.33
CA GLY A 127 -47.50 39.53 16.14
C GLY A 127 -46.07 39.45 15.56
N PRO A 128 -45.22 40.48 15.75
CA PRO A 128 -43.85 40.42 15.29
C PRO A 128 -43.13 39.22 15.92
N GLY A 129 -42.69 38.26 15.08
CA GLY A 129 -42.00 37.04 15.50
C GLY A 129 -42.89 35.82 15.72
N GLU A 130 -44.21 35.92 15.56
CA GLU A 130 -45.12 34.77 15.66
C GLU A 130 -45.26 34.04 14.32
N LEU A 131 -45.41 32.71 14.38
CA LEU A 131 -45.64 31.88 13.21
C LEU A 131 -47.09 32.04 12.73
N GLU A 132 -47.29 32.53 11.52
CA GLU A 132 -48.64 32.66 10.94
C GLU A 132 -49.21 31.27 10.63
N THR A 133 -50.17 30.84 11.46
CA THR A 133 -50.91 29.59 11.26
C THR A 133 -52.22 29.87 10.53
N HIS A 134 -52.61 28.97 9.62
CA HIS A 134 -53.89 29.09 8.91
C HIS A 134 -55.05 29.12 9.91
N TRP A 135 -56.04 30.00 9.68
CA TRP A 135 -57.15 30.26 10.63
C TRP A 135 -57.91 29.00 11.04
N GLY A 136 -58.08 28.03 10.13
CA GLY A 136 -58.73 26.75 10.41
C GLY A 136 -57.88 25.74 11.21
N LEU A 137 -56.59 26.00 11.41
CA LEU A 137 -55.65 25.10 12.12
C LEU A 137 -55.23 25.66 13.49
N LYS A 138 -55.56 26.92 13.81
CA LYS A 138 -55.09 27.61 15.04
C LYS A 138 -55.70 27.04 16.33
N SER A 139 -56.88 26.42 16.24
CA SER A 139 -57.55 25.72 17.36
C SER A 139 -57.08 24.27 17.51
N LEU A 140 -56.36 23.73 16.53
CA LEU A 140 -55.83 22.37 16.60
C LEU A 140 -54.54 22.38 17.41
N LYS A 141 -54.46 21.44 18.36
CA LYS A 141 -53.25 21.21 19.13
C LYS A 141 -52.15 20.73 18.18
N LEU A 142 -50.98 21.36 18.24
CA LEU A 142 -49.82 20.86 17.49
C LEU A 142 -49.54 19.41 17.92
N PRO A 143 -49.19 18.51 16.98
CA PRO A 143 -48.83 17.15 17.33
C PRO A 143 -47.64 17.18 18.27
N ASP A 144 -47.71 16.44 19.38
CA ASP A 144 -46.63 16.38 20.36
C ASP A 144 -45.35 15.89 19.67
N PRO A 145 -44.26 16.66 19.67
CA PRO A 145 -43.04 16.28 18.96
C PRO A 145 -42.41 14.99 19.50
N GLY A 146 -42.75 14.52 20.71
CA GLY A 146 -42.22 13.27 21.26
C GLY A 146 -40.69 13.18 21.12
N GLU A 147 -40.21 12.17 20.40
CA GLU A 147 -38.78 11.94 20.11
C GLU A 147 -38.27 12.62 18.82
N GLY A 148 -39.02 13.58 18.27
CA GLY A 148 -38.72 14.31 17.04
C GLY A 148 -39.51 13.83 15.83
N TYR A 149 -39.64 14.70 14.83
CA TYR A 149 -40.26 14.38 13.54
C TYR A 149 -39.20 13.80 12.60
N GLY A 150 -39.41 12.58 12.10
CA GLY A 150 -38.50 11.92 11.15
C GLY A 150 -38.58 10.41 11.19
N MET A 151 -38.01 9.75 10.17
CA MET A 151 -37.89 8.30 10.15
C MET A 151 -36.70 7.89 11.04
N LYS A 152 -36.97 7.23 12.16
CA LYS A 152 -35.91 6.71 13.03
C LYS A 152 -35.19 5.58 12.31
N SER A 153 -33.88 5.69 12.16
CA SER A 153 -33.08 4.54 11.75
C SER A 153 -33.08 3.51 12.87
N ASN A 154 -33.34 2.26 12.53
CA ASN A 154 -33.03 1.16 13.44
C ASN A 154 -31.53 1.21 13.71
N LYS A 155 -31.11 1.04 14.96
CA LYS A 155 -29.68 0.91 15.29
C LYS A 155 -29.13 -0.22 14.42
N GLY A 156 -28.26 0.12 13.47
CA GLY A 156 -27.56 -0.84 12.64
C GLY A 156 -26.65 -1.73 13.48
N GLU A 157 -26.04 -2.72 12.84
CA GLU A 157 -25.05 -3.57 13.49
C GLU A 157 -23.94 -2.72 14.11
N ASP A 158 -23.73 -2.92 15.42
CA ASP A 158 -22.67 -2.23 16.14
C ASP A 158 -21.33 -2.85 15.77
N VAL A 159 -20.39 -2.01 15.35
CA VAL A 159 -19.03 -2.40 15.01
C VAL A 159 -18.39 -3.19 16.17
N ALA A 160 -18.67 -2.79 17.42
CA ALA A 160 -18.16 -3.50 18.58
C ALA A 160 -18.74 -4.92 18.74
N GLN A 161 -20.00 -5.16 18.33
CA GLN A 161 -20.60 -6.49 18.35
C GLN A 161 -19.99 -7.38 17.26
N ASN A 162 -19.71 -6.82 16.08
CA ASN A 162 -19.05 -7.56 15.00
C ASN A 162 -17.66 -8.05 15.42
N PHE A 163 -16.87 -7.23 16.11
CA PHE A 163 -15.57 -7.66 16.66
C PHE A 163 -15.69 -8.71 17.78
N ARG A 164 -16.80 -8.75 18.52
CA ARG A 164 -17.02 -9.69 19.63
C ARG A 164 -17.63 -11.03 19.19
N SER A 165 -18.20 -11.11 17.99
CA SER A 165 -18.94 -12.28 17.50
C SER A 165 -18.15 -13.61 17.51
N GLY A 166 -16.81 -13.56 17.49
CA GLY A 166 -15.94 -14.75 17.60
C GLY A 166 -15.31 -14.97 18.99
N GLN A 167 -15.53 -14.08 19.95
CA GLN A 167 -14.92 -14.17 21.29
C GLN A 167 -15.90 -14.82 22.26
N MET A 168 -16.02 -16.14 22.18
CA MET A 168 -16.71 -16.92 23.21
C MET A 168 -15.77 -17.16 24.39
N LEU A 169 -16.27 -17.03 25.61
CA LEU A 169 -15.49 -17.24 26.82
C LEU A 169 -16.20 -18.23 27.75
N GLY A 170 -15.41 -19.12 28.36
CA GLY A 170 -15.87 -20.02 29.42
C GLY A 170 -16.84 -21.09 28.93
N VAL A 171 -18.07 -21.09 29.46
CA VAL A 171 -19.06 -22.14 29.18
C VAL A 171 -19.51 -22.12 27.72
N ALA A 172 -19.66 -20.94 27.12
CA ALA A 172 -20.05 -20.81 25.72
C ALA A 172 -18.98 -21.38 24.78
N GLU A 173 -17.71 -21.11 25.07
CA GLU A 173 -16.57 -21.67 24.33
C GLU A 173 -16.52 -23.20 24.46
N TYR A 174 -16.72 -23.73 25.67
CA TYR A 174 -16.78 -25.16 25.90
C TYR A 174 -17.92 -25.82 25.13
N MET A 175 -19.13 -25.27 25.20
CA MET A 175 -20.28 -25.77 24.42
C MET A 175 -20.00 -25.74 22.92
N ASN A 176 -19.39 -24.66 22.42
CA ASN A 176 -19.00 -24.57 21.02
C ASN A 176 -17.95 -25.62 20.64
N SER A 177 -16.96 -25.85 21.51
CA SER A 177 -15.95 -26.90 21.31
C SER A 177 -16.57 -28.30 21.28
N CYS A 178 -17.60 -28.55 22.10
CA CYS A 178 -18.35 -29.80 22.09
C CYS A 178 -19.15 -29.97 20.79
N SER A 179 -19.79 -28.90 20.29
CA SER A 179 -20.49 -28.97 18.99
C SER A 179 -19.53 -29.15 17.82
N GLU A 180 -18.37 -28.49 17.85
CA GLU A 180 -17.36 -28.57 16.81
C GLU A 180 -16.53 -29.86 16.86
N ALA A 181 -16.51 -30.57 18.00
CA ALA A 181 -15.83 -31.85 18.15
C ALA A 181 -16.40 -32.96 17.23
N VAL A 182 -17.57 -32.75 16.62
CA VAL A 182 -18.14 -33.66 15.62
C VAL A 182 -17.35 -33.63 14.31
N PHE A 183 -16.78 -32.47 13.94
CA PHE A 183 -16.10 -32.25 12.67
C PHE A 183 -14.80 -33.05 12.52
N PHE A 184 -14.52 -33.49 11.30
CA PHE A 184 -13.33 -34.28 10.99
C PHE A 184 -12.02 -33.52 11.15
N THR A 185 -12.03 -32.22 10.87
CA THR A 185 -10.86 -31.33 11.03
C THR A 185 -10.47 -31.25 12.50
N THR A 186 -11.42 -30.95 13.38
CA THR A 186 -11.21 -30.89 14.84
C THR A 186 -10.68 -32.21 15.41
N LYS A 187 -11.14 -33.36 14.88
CA LYS A 187 -10.66 -34.69 15.28
C LYS A 187 -9.25 -35.00 14.77
N ARG A 188 -8.89 -34.57 13.56
CA ARG A 188 -7.61 -34.88 12.90
C ARG A 188 -6.47 -33.94 13.26
N GLU A 189 -6.80 -32.70 13.55
CA GLU A 189 -5.84 -31.62 13.78
C GLU A 189 -6.10 -30.94 15.13
N PRO A 190 -6.15 -31.69 16.26
CA PRO A 190 -6.31 -31.08 17.56
C PRO A 190 -5.06 -30.29 17.92
N LEU A 191 -5.21 -28.99 18.21
CA LEU A 191 -4.06 -28.14 18.54
C LEU A 191 -3.32 -28.67 19.78
N GLY A 192 -2.00 -28.83 19.66
CA GLY A 192 -1.14 -29.33 20.74
C GLY A 192 -1.26 -30.82 21.05
N LYS A 193 -2.07 -31.58 20.29
CA LYS A 193 -2.18 -33.04 20.41
C LYS A 193 -1.95 -33.69 19.06
N SER A 194 -1.45 -34.91 19.06
CA SER A 194 -1.38 -35.73 17.84
C SER A 194 -2.76 -36.30 17.51
N TYR A 195 -2.95 -36.69 16.25
CA TYR A 195 -4.18 -37.32 15.81
C TYR A 195 -4.43 -38.65 16.53
N LEU A 196 -5.53 -38.74 17.27
CA LEU A 196 -5.97 -39.98 17.91
C LEU A 196 -6.80 -40.82 16.94
N ARG A 197 -6.23 -41.93 16.48
CA ARG A 197 -6.85 -42.86 15.51
C ARG A 197 -7.91 -43.80 16.12
N GLY A 198 -8.15 -43.72 17.43
CA GLY A 198 -9.13 -44.56 18.13
C GLY A 198 -8.68 -46.01 18.38
N HIS A 199 -7.37 -46.30 18.33
CA HIS A 199 -6.87 -47.63 18.67
C HIS A 199 -6.99 -47.91 20.18
N VAL A 200 -7.55 -49.07 20.54
CA VAL A 200 -7.56 -49.55 21.93
C VAL A 200 -6.21 -50.24 22.19
N LEU A 201 -5.35 -49.58 22.96
CA LEU A 201 -4.05 -50.14 23.36
C LEU A 201 -4.24 -51.15 24.50
N PRO A 202 -3.38 -52.19 24.59
CA PRO A 202 -3.40 -53.12 25.72
C PRO A 202 -3.21 -52.42 27.07
N PRO A 203 -3.87 -52.87 28.15
CA PRO A 203 -3.76 -52.24 29.47
C PRO A 203 -2.32 -52.17 30.02
N SER A 204 -1.46 -53.10 29.60
CA SER A 204 -0.03 -53.15 29.96
C SER A 204 0.77 -51.94 29.49
N VAL A 205 0.29 -51.21 28.47
CA VAL A 205 0.92 -50.00 27.95
C VAL A 205 0.69 -48.79 28.87
N ASN A 206 -0.42 -48.80 29.61
CA ASN A 206 -0.76 -47.72 30.55
C ASN A 206 -0.17 -47.96 31.95
N ALA A 207 0.54 -49.08 32.17
CA ALA A 207 1.21 -49.37 33.43
C ALA A 207 2.49 -48.52 33.58
N THR A 208 2.82 -48.12 34.82
CA THR A 208 4.04 -47.34 35.12
C THR A 208 5.33 -48.06 34.74
N ASP A 209 5.30 -49.39 34.70
CA ASP A 209 6.48 -50.24 34.45
C ASP A 209 6.63 -50.60 32.97
N TYR A 210 5.94 -49.89 32.08
CA TYR A 210 5.96 -50.17 30.65
C TYR A 210 7.33 -49.88 30.04
N LYS A 211 8.04 -50.95 29.61
CA LYS A 211 9.40 -50.89 29.06
C LYS A 211 9.49 -50.36 27.61
N GLY A 212 8.39 -49.86 27.06
CA GLY A 212 8.33 -49.29 25.72
C GLY A 212 7.82 -50.24 24.64
N PHE A 213 7.66 -49.72 23.42
CA PHE A 213 7.16 -50.45 22.26
C PHE A 213 8.32 -51.09 21.48
N GLY A 214 8.07 -52.27 20.90
CA GLY A 214 9.03 -52.99 20.05
C GLY A 214 9.59 -54.25 20.72
N LYS A 215 10.33 -55.06 19.94
CA LYS A 215 11.02 -56.24 20.48
C LYS A 215 12.31 -55.78 21.16
N ALA A 216 12.41 -56.01 22.47
CA ALA A 216 13.66 -55.78 23.18
C ALA A 216 14.75 -56.69 22.62
N THR A 217 15.87 -56.10 22.19
CA THR A 217 17.06 -56.87 21.83
C THR A 217 17.77 -57.25 23.12
N GLU A 218 17.96 -58.55 23.35
CA GLU A 218 18.83 -59.01 24.42
C GLU A 218 20.24 -58.53 24.11
N ARG A 219 20.83 -57.79 25.05
CA ARG A 219 22.19 -57.30 24.91
C ARG A 219 23.10 -58.51 25.14
N SER A 220 23.92 -58.88 24.14
CA SER A 220 24.86 -59.99 24.28
C SER A 220 25.82 -59.72 25.44
N ASP A 221 26.09 -60.75 26.24
CA ASP A 221 26.99 -60.63 27.41
C ASP A 221 28.42 -60.24 27.00
N HIS A 222 28.82 -60.58 25.78
CA HIS A 222 30.11 -60.19 25.23
C HIS A 222 30.02 -58.86 24.49
N THR A 223 30.83 -57.90 24.95
CA THR A 223 31.00 -56.63 24.24
C THR A 223 31.97 -56.84 23.09
N SER A 224 31.83 -56.09 21.99
CA SER A 224 32.78 -56.13 20.86
C SER A 224 34.23 -55.92 21.31
N LYS A 225 34.44 -55.19 22.41
CA LYS A 225 35.74 -55.00 23.06
C LYS A 225 36.36 -56.30 23.57
N ASP A 226 35.55 -57.21 24.12
CA ASP A 226 35.99 -58.51 24.63
C ASP A 226 36.37 -59.44 23.48
N CYS A 227 35.68 -59.32 22.34
CA CYS A 227 36.02 -60.04 21.11
C CYS A 227 37.32 -59.53 20.48
N ILE A 228 37.56 -58.22 20.47
CA ILE A 228 38.76 -57.61 19.89
C ILE A 228 39.99 -57.85 20.77
N PHE A 229 39.82 -57.84 22.09
CA PHE A 229 40.90 -57.97 23.05
C PHE A 229 40.65 -59.16 23.99
N PRO A 230 40.94 -60.40 23.56
CA PRO A 230 40.78 -61.56 24.41
C PRO A 230 41.74 -61.46 25.60
N ARG A 231 41.19 -61.23 26.79
CA ARG A 231 41.95 -61.19 28.04
C ARG A 231 42.00 -62.58 28.65
N GLY A 232 43.19 -63.04 29.06
CA GLY A 232 43.36 -64.31 29.77
C GLY A 232 43.75 -65.50 28.89
N VAL A 233 44.13 -65.28 27.63
CA VAL A 233 44.75 -66.34 26.81
C VAL A 233 46.21 -66.50 27.21
N ALA A 234 46.59 -67.69 27.65
CA ALA A 234 47.99 -67.99 27.96
C ALA A 234 48.82 -68.03 26.67
N PRO A 235 50.07 -67.51 26.68
CA PRO A 235 50.95 -67.64 25.52
C PRO A 235 51.27 -69.11 25.22
N ASP A 236 51.63 -69.39 23.98
CA ASP A 236 51.98 -70.74 23.52
C ASP A 236 53.12 -71.36 24.35
N SER A 237 53.07 -72.68 24.51
CA SER A 237 54.11 -73.41 25.23
C SER A 237 55.45 -73.41 24.48
N VAL A 238 56.55 -73.55 25.22
CA VAL A 238 57.92 -73.50 24.68
C VAL A 238 58.16 -74.59 23.63
N GLU A 239 57.54 -75.76 23.78
CA GLU A 239 57.64 -76.89 22.86
C GLU A 239 56.92 -76.61 21.53
N VAL A 240 55.70 -76.07 21.61
CA VAL A 240 54.92 -75.66 20.43
C VAL A 240 55.70 -74.59 19.66
N ARG A 241 56.31 -73.65 20.37
CA ARG A 241 57.11 -72.59 19.76
C ARG A 241 58.38 -73.10 19.05
N ALA A 242 59.07 -74.08 19.63
CA ALA A 242 60.23 -74.71 18.96
C ALA A 242 59.80 -75.45 17.67
N GLN A 243 58.64 -76.07 17.67
CA GLN A 243 58.07 -76.71 16.49
C GLN A 243 57.70 -75.68 15.40
N TYR A 244 57.14 -74.53 15.78
CA TYR A 244 56.84 -73.43 14.85
C TYR A 244 58.11 -72.80 14.25
N LYS A 245 59.19 -72.65 15.02
CA LYS A 245 60.51 -72.22 14.51
C LYS A 245 61.02 -73.15 13.42
N LYS A 246 60.88 -74.47 13.61
CA LYS A 246 61.36 -75.48 12.66
C LYS A 246 60.49 -75.61 11.41
N THR A 247 59.17 -75.52 11.57
CA THR A 247 58.20 -75.79 10.47
C THR A 247 57.90 -74.55 9.62
N HIS A 248 57.79 -73.38 10.24
CA HIS A 248 57.35 -72.14 9.58
C HIS A 248 58.42 -71.04 9.61
N GLY A 249 59.61 -71.31 10.17
CA GLY A 249 60.67 -70.29 10.32
C GLY A 249 60.30 -69.13 11.25
N ASN A 250 59.25 -69.28 12.06
CA ASN A 250 58.72 -68.22 12.90
C ASN A 250 59.59 -68.04 14.15
N THR A 251 60.49 -67.05 14.11
CA THR A 251 61.44 -66.73 15.19
C THR A 251 61.02 -65.44 15.90
N GLU A 252 61.34 -65.31 17.18
CA GLU A 252 61.02 -64.06 17.89
C GLU A 252 61.95 -62.91 17.49
N PRO A 253 61.46 -61.67 17.58
CA PRO A 253 62.30 -60.48 17.40
C PRO A 253 63.52 -60.52 18.32
N GLY A 254 64.72 -60.52 17.74
CA GLY A 254 65.99 -60.53 18.48
C GLY A 254 66.62 -61.91 18.67
N GLU A 255 65.94 -63.00 18.30
CA GLU A 255 66.56 -64.33 18.27
C GLU A 255 67.41 -64.51 17.01
N ARG A 256 68.62 -65.05 17.18
CA ARG A 256 69.44 -65.48 16.05
C ARG A 256 68.95 -66.83 15.53
N ILE A 257 68.97 -67.01 14.21
CA ILE A 257 68.68 -68.31 13.59
C ILE A 257 69.80 -69.27 13.97
N GLY A 258 69.46 -70.31 14.74
CA GLY A 258 70.35 -71.45 14.96
C GLY A 258 70.35 -72.33 13.71
N LEU A 259 71.51 -72.47 13.07
CA LEU A 259 71.71 -73.32 11.89
C LEU A 259 72.28 -74.70 12.24
N ASP A 260 72.33 -75.04 13.54
CA ASP A 260 72.86 -76.29 14.09
C ASP A 260 74.25 -76.68 13.53
N TYR A 261 75.13 -75.67 13.31
CA TYR A 261 76.51 -75.91 12.88
C TYR A 261 77.41 -76.38 14.04
N GLU A 262 78.28 -77.34 13.75
CA GLU A 262 79.36 -77.76 14.65
C GLU A 262 80.57 -76.82 14.50
N TYR A 263 80.71 -75.84 15.41
CA TYR A 263 81.84 -74.91 15.40
C TYR A 263 83.14 -75.54 15.96
N PRO A 264 84.33 -75.21 15.40
CA PRO A 264 85.61 -75.60 15.99
C PRO A 264 85.81 -75.01 17.40
N LYS A 265 86.44 -75.77 18.30
CA LYS A 265 86.62 -75.39 19.72
C LYS A 265 87.29 -74.01 19.93
N ALA A 266 88.22 -73.64 19.04
CA ALA A 266 88.91 -72.33 19.10
C ALA A 266 87.98 -71.11 18.94
N ILE A 267 86.80 -71.31 18.33
CA ILE A 267 85.79 -70.27 18.11
C ILE A 267 84.67 -70.38 19.17
N SER A 268 84.25 -71.59 19.55
CA SER A 268 83.21 -71.77 20.59
C SER A 268 83.64 -71.26 21.95
N ASP A 269 84.94 -71.35 22.26
CA ASP A 269 85.46 -71.07 23.60
C ASP A 269 85.88 -69.60 23.78
N ASN A 270 86.11 -68.83 22.68
CA ASN A 270 86.55 -67.43 22.74
C ASN A 270 85.53 -66.45 22.10
N PRO A 271 84.75 -65.72 22.93
CA PRO A 271 83.73 -64.78 22.44
C PRO A 271 84.30 -63.53 21.75
N LEU A 272 85.62 -63.28 21.80
CA LEU A 272 86.30 -62.10 21.21
C LEU A 272 87.14 -62.45 19.98
N PHE A 273 86.99 -63.66 19.43
CA PHE A 273 87.70 -64.05 18.22
C PHE A 273 87.38 -63.11 17.05
N ARG A 274 88.40 -62.43 16.50
CA ARG A 274 88.26 -61.50 15.37
C ARG A 274 88.45 -62.24 14.06
N PHE A 275 87.44 -62.14 13.19
CA PHE A 275 87.48 -62.69 11.84
C PHE A 275 88.12 -61.67 10.87
N GLY A 276 89.05 -62.10 10.01
CA GLY A 276 89.70 -61.27 8.96
C GLY A 276 91.24 -61.18 9.06
N ALA A 277 91.90 -60.63 8.02
CA ALA A 277 93.37 -60.42 7.93
C ALA A 277 93.77 -58.92 8.01
N ALA A 278 94.99 -58.57 8.46
CA ALA A 278 95.41 -57.18 8.78
C ALA A 278 96.64 -56.68 7.96
N ASP A 279 96.72 -55.35 7.70
CA ASP A 279 97.71 -54.69 6.80
C ASP A 279 98.80 -53.83 7.52
N PRO A 280 100.01 -53.61 6.93
CA PRO A 280 101.23 -53.23 7.65
C PRO A 280 101.73 -51.76 7.45
N PHE A 281 100.90 -50.78 7.11
CA PHE A 281 101.38 -49.41 6.81
C PHE A 281 101.45 -48.51 8.06
N THR A 282 102.57 -48.54 8.77
CA THR A 282 102.96 -47.52 9.77
C THR A 282 104.43 -47.13 9.55
N ASP A 283 104.67 -46.01 8.86
CA ASP A 283 106.01 -45.69 8.40
C ASP A 283 106.86 -44.95 9.47
N ARG A 284 108.12 -45.36 9.52
CA ARG A 284 109.12 -45.11 10.56
C ARG A 284 109.96 -43.89 10.16
N GLY A 285 109.68 -42.70 10.69
CA GLY A 285 110.59 -41.56 10.47
C GLY A 285 110.12 -40.17 10.89
N GLY A 286 108.83 -39.95 11.11
CA GLY A 286 108.32 -38.79 11.88
C GLY A 286 108.67 -37.38 11.39
N GLN A 287 109.18 -37.17 10.17
CA GLN A 287 109.47 -35.83 9.63
C GLN A 287 108.55 -35.50 8.45
N GLY A 288 107.40 -34.89 8.77
CA GLY A 288 106.32 -34.56 7.84
C GLY A 288 106.66 -33.43 6.85
N PHE A 289 107.39 -33.73 5.77
CA PHE A 289 107.62 -32.80 4.66
C PHE A 289 106.46 -32.68 3.65
N GLY A 290 105.45 -33.56 3.72
CA GLY A 290 104.31 -33.53 2.78
C GLY A 290 103.44 -32.27 2.88
N ALA A 291 103.42 -31.59 4.03
CA ALA A 291 102.56 -30.43 4.23
C ALA A 291 103.12 -29.15 3.59
N LYS A 292 104.43 -28.92 3.63
CA LYS A 292 105.05 -27.65 3.17
C LYS A 292 105.01 -27.50 1.64
N SER A 293 105.21 -28.59 0.90
CA SER A 293 105.08 -28.58 -0.58
C SER A 293 103.65 -28.34 -1.05
N ALA A 294 102.66 -28.61 -0.21
CA ALA A 294 101.25 -28.39 -0.52
C ALA A 294 100.78 -26.94 -0.29
N LEU A 295 101.58 -26.08 0.37
CA LEU A 295 101.08 -24.81 0.94
C LEU A 295 101.57 -23.52 0.23
N THR A 296 102.64 -23.55 -0.57
CA THR A 296 103.15 -22.37 -1.28
C THR A 296 102.94 -22.46 -2.79
N MET A 297 102.07 -21.61 -3.35
CA MET A 297 101.63 -21.66 -4.75
C MET A 297 102.37 -20.70 -5.71
N ASP A 298 103.18 -19.77 -5.20
CA ASP A 298 103.88 -18.73 -6.01
C ASP A 298 105.35 -19.05 -6.32
N GLY A 299 105.84 -20.26 -5.99
CA GLY A 299 107.22 -20.69 -6.22
C GLY A 299 107.50 -21.14 -7.66
N GLY A 300 107.66 -20.20 -8.58
CA GLY A 300 107.83 -20.44 -10.02
C GLY A 300 109.20 -20.95 -10.52
N GLU A 301 110.11 -21.43 -9.68
CA GLU A 301 111.45 -21.90 -10.13
C GLU A 301 111.84 -23.31 -9.64
N ILE A 302 110.97 -24.04 -8.94
CA ILE A 302 111.18 -25.44 -8.52
C ILE A 302 110.54 -26.35 -9.60
N PRO A 303 111.11 -27.53 -9.96
CA PRO A 303 110.72 -28.34 -11.14
C PRO A 303 109.28 -28.91 -11.14
N LEU A 304 108.39 -28.45 -10.25
CA LEU A 304 106.99 -28.87 -10.12
C LEU A 304 105.99 -27.69 -10.03
N GLY A 305 106.41 -26.45 -10.31
CA GLY A 305 105.51 -25.29 -10.37
C GLY A 305 104.88 -25.07 -11.76
N VAL A 306 103.57 -24.79 -11.84
CA VAL A 306 102.84 -24.56 -13.10
C VAL A 306 102.95 -23.09 -13.54
N PRO A 307 103.40 -22.76 -14.77
CA PRO A 307 103.48 -21.36 -15.22
C PRO A 307 102.10 -20.81 -15.64
N LYS A 308 101.85 -19.51 -15.35
CA LYS A 308 100.61 -18.81 -15.77
C LYS A 308 100.66 -18.53 -17.29
N THR A 309 99.72 -19.07 -18.07
CA THR A 309 99.61 -18.81 -19.51
C THR A 309 98.72 -17.59 -19.80
N LEU A 310 99.16 -16.70 -20.70
CA LEU A 310 98.47 -15.44 -21.07
C LEU A 310 97.54 -15.56 -22.29
N LEU A 311 97.58 -16.69 -23.01
CA LEU A 311 96.75 -16.93 -24.19
C LEU A 311 95.69 -17.98 -23.86
N VAL A 312 94.42 -17.60 -24.07
CA VAL A 312 93.26 -18.44 -23.77
C VAL A 312 92.35 -18.47 -24.98
N LYS A 313 91.67 -19.61 -25.20
CA LYS A 313 90.68 -19.78 -26.27
C LYS A 313 89.49 -18.84 -26.06
N ASP A 314 89.03 -18.19 -27.12
CA ASP A 314 87.98 -17.16 -27.06
C ASP A 314 86.66 -17.64 -26.42
N SER A 315 86.25 -18.88 -26.73
CA SER A 315 85.09 -19.52 -26.08
C SER A 315 85.25 -19.62 -24.56
N LEU A 316 86.48 -19.84 -24.09
CA LEU A 316 86.78 -19.93 -22.67
C LEU A 316 86.87 -18.54 -22.02
N ALA A 317 87.33 -17.52 -22.75
CA ALA A 317 87.31 -16.12 -22.30
C ALA A 317 85.88 -15.58 -22.15
N HIS A 318 84.99 -15.82 -23.13
CA HIS A 318 83.57 -15.48 -23.01
C HIS A 318 82.88 -16.23 -21.87
N PHE A 319 83.19 -17.52 -21.69
CA PHE A 319 82.70 -18.29 -20.56
C PHE A 319 83.17 -17.70 -19.21
N GLN A 320 84.43 -17.26 -19.13
CA GLN A 320 84.97 -16.58 -17.95
C GLN A 320 84.32 -15.21 -17.69
N GLN A 321 84.02 -14.41 -18.72
CA GLN A 321 83.32 -13.12 -18.55
C GLN A 321 81.90 -13.27 -17.98
N ILE A 322 81.24 -14.39 -18.28
CA ILE A 322 79.89 -14.68 -17.81
C ILE A 322 79.91 -15.36 -16.43
N SER A 323 80.83 -16.31 -16.25
CA SER A 323 80.88 -17.16 -15.06
C SER A 323 81.72 -16.54 -13.94
N GLY A 324 82.68 -15.68 -14.28
CA GLY A 324 83.54 -14.98 -13.34
C GLY A 324 82.81 -13.82 -12.67
N GLU A 325 83.11 -13.64 -11.39
CA GLU A 325 82.69 -12.47 -10.63
C GLU A 325 83.73 -11.36 -10.80
N ASN A 326 83.33 -10.30 -11.49
CA ASN A 326 84.20 -9.16 -11.71
C ASN A 326 83.95 -8.11 -10.61
N PHE A 327 85.04 -7.57 -10.07
CA PHE A 327 84.95 -6.52 -9.06
C PHE A 327 84.34 -5.24 -9.65
N ALA A 328 83.36 -4.65 -8.96
CA ALA A 328 82.65 -3.41 -9.30
C ALA A 328 81.71 -3.43 -10.54
N SER A 329 81.64 -4.51 -11.32
CA SER A 329 80.62 -4.68 -12.36
C SER A 329 79.55 -5.70 -11.96
N SER A 330 78.28 -5.46 -12.27
CA SER A 330 77.23 -6.47 -12.05
C SER A 330 77.48 -7.70 -12.92
N ARG A 331 77.19 -8.88 -12.38
CA ARG A 331 77.33 -10.17 -13.09
C ARG A 331 76.57 -10.16 -14.43
N HIS A 332 77.23 -10.61 -15.49
CA HIS A 332 76.61 -10.76 -16.80
C HIS A 332 75.79 -12.07 -16.85
N ILE A 333 74.47 -12.00 -17.05
CA ILE A 333 73.55 -13.16 -16.95
C ILE A 333 73.15 -13.69 -18.34
N MET A 334 74.04 -13.61 -19.33
CA MET A 334 73.77 -14.09 -20.71
C MET A 334 72.48 -13.53 -21.34
N GLN A 335 72.19 -12.24 -21.17
CA GLN A 335 71.04 -11.65 -21.84
C GLN A 335 71.24 -11.74 -23.36
N ALA A 336 70.28 -12.37 -24.05
CA ALA A 336 70.33 -12.61 -25.49
C ALA A 336 70.45 -11.29 -26.27
N GLU A 337 71.14 -11.31 -27.41
CA GLU A 337 71.41 -10.10 -28.22
C GLU A 337 70.16 -9.32 -28.61
N GLY A 338 68.98 -9.96 -28.69
CA GLY A 338 67.72 -9.29 -28.97
C GLY A 338 67.25 -8.29 -27.90
N MET A 339 67.73 -8.37 -26.65
CA MET A 339 67.42 -7.39 -25.59
C MET A 339 68.37 -6.17 -25.58
N LYS A 340 69.44 -6.18 -26.38
CA LYS A 340 70.39 -5.05 -26.46
C LYS A 340 69.84 -3.82 -27.19
N HIS A 341 68.66 -3.91 -27.81
CA HIS A 341 68.09 -2.83 -28.63
C HIS A 341 66.98 -2.03 -27.95
N LEU A 342 66.96 -1.98 -26.62
CA LEU A 342 66.10 -1.03 -25.94
C LEU A 342 66.66 0.38 -26.15
N PRO A 343 65.85 1.36 -26.59
CA PRO A 343 66.34 2.71 -26.77
C PRO A 343 66.86 3.27 -25.43
N PRO A 344 67.88 4.15 -25.42
CA PRO A 344 68.46 4.70 -24.20
C PRO A 344 67.49 5.43 -23.25
N GLY A 345 66.24 5.65 -23.67
CA GLY A 345 65.14 6.21 -22.86
C GLY A 345 64.06 5.21 -22.44
N HIS A 346 64.26 3.91 -22.65
CA HIS A 346 63.31 2.90 -22.18
C HIS A 346 63.35 2.76 -20.65
N SER A 347 62.21 3.00 -20.00
CA SER A 347 62.04 2.69 -18.58
C SER A 347 61.62 1.23 -18.42
N HIS A 348 62.45 0.45 -17.73
CA HIS A 348 62.07 -0.91 -17.34
C HIS A 348 60.97 -0.90 -16.28
N GLY A 349 60.01 -1.82 -16.39
CA GLY A 349 58.90 -1.97 -15.47
C GLY A 349 57.56 -2.01 -16.20
N LYS A 350 56.49 -2.36 -15.47
CA LYS A 350 55.12 -2.33 -16.00
C LYS A 350 54.52 -0.96 -15.72
N ALA A 351 54.19 -0.21 -16.77
CA ALA A 351 53.48 1.06 -16.60
C ALA A 351 52.17 0.85 -15.83
N SER A 352 51.88 1.74 -14.89
CA SER A 352 50.57 1.75 -14.22
C SER A 352 49.50 2.02 -15.26
N THR A 353 48.64 1.03 -15.51
CA THR A 353 47.53 1.17 -16.45
C THR A 353 46.59 2.25 -15.93
N SER A 354 46.52 3.40 -16.60
CA SER A 354 45.39 4.30 -16.46
C SER A 354 44.16 3.54 -16.96
N GLY A 355 43.19 3.28 -16.09
CA GLY A 355 41.96 2.62 -16.49
C GLY A 355 41.30 3.40 -17.64
N ASN A 356 40.65 2.67 -18.56
CA ASN A 356 39.95 3.28 -19.70
C ASN A 356 38.79 4.20 -19.27
N HIS A 357 38.35 4.07 -18.02
CA HIS A 357 37.23 4.81 -17.47
C HIS A 357 37.69 5.80 -16.40
N THR A 358 37.26 7.05 -16.58
CA THR A 358 37.44 8.09 -15.57
C THR A 358 36.36 7.96 -14.50
N ALA A 359 36.64 8.35 -13.25
CA ALA A 359 35.64 8.35 -12.17
C ALA A 359 34.34 9.07 -12.56
N GLY A 360 34.42 10.16 -13.33
CA GLY A 360 33.24 10.88 -13.84
C GLY A 360 32.36 10.05 -14.78
N GLN A 361 32.94 9.15 -15.58
CA GLN A 361 32.18 8.23 -16.43
C GLN A 361 31.48 7.14 -15.60
N LEU A 362 32.12 6.66 -14.54
CA LEU A 362 31.53 5.68 -13.63
C LEU A 362 30.36 6.27 -12.83
N ILE A 363 30.46 7.53 -12.40
CA ILE A 363 29.40 8.21 -11.63
C ILE A 363 28.13 8.39 -12.47
N ARG A 364 28.28 8.77 -13.74
CA ARG A 364 27.12 9.04 -14.62
C ARG A 364 26.54 7.76 -15.23
N GLY A 365 27.37 6.71 -15.33
CA GLY A 365 27.05 5.51 -16.08
C GLY A 365 26.97 5.79 -17.59
N MET A 366 27.02 4.71 -18.38
CA MET A 366 26.78 4.77 -19.83
C MET A 366 25.52 3.98 -20.15
N TYR A 367 24.38 4.47 -19.66
CA TYR A 367 23.08 3.85 -19.89
C TYR A 367 22.54 4.21 -21.28
N PRO A 368 21.98 3.25 -22.03
CA PRO A 368 21.27 3.55 -23.28
C PRO A 368 20.06 4.44 -22.99
N VAL A 369 19.61 5.20 -23.99
CA VAL A 369 18.49 6.16 -23.87
C VAL A 369 17.25 5.51 -23.25
N GLU A 370 16.96 4.26 -23.60
CA GLU A 370 15.83 3.50 -23.05
C GLU A 370 15.86 3.37 -21.53
N GLN A 371 17.05 3.23 -20.93
CA GLN A 371 17.22 3.13 -19.47
C GLN A 371 17.30 4.50 -18.80
N GLN A 372 17.52 5.58 -19.57
CA GLN A 372 17.47 6.95 -19.05
C GLN A 372 16.04 7.50 -18.99
N MET A 373 15.12 6.90 -19.76
CA MET A 373 13.72 7.28 -19.75
C MET A 373 13.06 6.90 -18.40
N PRO A 374 12.08 7.69 -17.94
CA PRO A 374 11.32 7.37 -16.74
C PRO A 374 10.52 6.06 -16.90
N ASP A 375 10.28 5.38 -15.79
CA ASP A 375 9.49 4.15 -15.74
C ASP A 375 8.06 4.35 -16.28
N LEU A 376 7.54 3.33 -16.96
CA LEU A 376 6.23 3.37 -17.64
C LEU A 376 5.02 3.43 -16.69
N ASP A 377 5.20 3.06 -15.42
CA ASP A 377 4.15 3.02 -14.41
C ASP A 377 4.01 4.34 -13.62
N LEU A 378 4.85 5.33 -13.92
CA LEU A 378 4.74 6.65 -13.31
C LEU A 378 3.40 7.31 -13.69
N GLY A 379 2.57 7.53 -12.68
CA GLY A 379 1.25 8.16 -12.82
C GLY A 379 0.16 7.26 -13.40
N LYS A 380 0.42 5.96 -13.63
CA LYS A 380 -0.56 5.02 -14.18
C LYS A 380 -0.54 3.70 -13.43
N CYS A 381 -1.71 3.16 -13.11
CA CYS A 381 -1.79 1.81 -12.58
C CYS A 381 -1.55 0.78 -13.70
N THR A 382 -0.46 0.01 -13.63
CA THR A 382 -0.13 -1.05 -14.60
C THR A 382 -0.73 -2.41 -14.24
N MET A 383 -1.27 -2.54 -13.02
CA MET A 383 -1.88 -3.76 -12.50
C MET A 383 -3.07 -4.19 -13.36
N VAL A 384 -3.01 -5.40 -13.91
CA VAL A 384 -4.09 -5.99 -14.71
C VAL A 384 -5.39 -5.96 -13.90
N GLY A 385 -6.46 -5.41 -14.49
CA GLY A 385 -7.77 -5.26 -13.84
C GLY A 385 -7.98 -3.94 -13.07
N ARG A 386 -6.92 -3.13 -12.87
CA ARG A 386 -7.01 -1.79 -12.27
C ARG A 386 -6.39 -0.70 -13.13
N ARG A 387 -6.11 -1.02 -14.39
CA ARG A 387 -5.49 -0.09 -15.34
C ARG A 387 -6.43 1.06 -15.63
N ASN A 388 -5.92 2.27 -15.47
CA ASN A 388 -6.68 3.48 -15.75
C ASN A 388 -6.56 3.81 -17.24
N PHE A 389 -7.29 3.08 -18.07
CA PHE A 389 -7.45 3.41 -19.48
C PHE A 389 -8.60 4.40 -19.63
N GLU A 390 -8.37 5.45 -20.40
CA GLU A 390 -9.42 6.37 -20.80
C GLU A 390 -10.38 5.63 -21.74
N THR A 391 -11.68 5.68 -21.42
CA THR A 391 -12.75 5.15 -22.26
C THR A 391 -13.66 6.29 -22.66
N ASP A 392 -13.99 6.39 -23.96
CA ASP A 392 -14.93 7.41 -24.45
C ASP A 392 -16.34 7.20 -23.90
N GLU A 393 -16.67 5.95 -23.54
CA GLU A 393 -17.95 5.61 -22.93
C GLU A 393 -17.91 5.79 -21.41
N PRO A 394 -18.94 6.42 -20.81
CA PRO A 394 -19.05 6.52 -19.37
C PRO A 394 -19.29 5.13 -18.77
N LEU A 395 -18.33 4.66 -17.97
CA LEU A 395 -18.46 3.40 -17.24
C LEU A 395 -19.35 3.60 -16.01
N GLY A 396 -20.59 3.13 -16.08
CA GLY A 396 -21.54 3.24 -14.98
C GLY A 396 -22.93 2.71 -15.34
N VAL A 397 -23.88 2.87 -14.41
CA VAL A 397 -25.30 2.60 -14.66
C VAL A 397 -26.01 3.95 -14.71
N PRO A 398 -26.59 4.36 -15.85
CA PRO A 398 -27.30 5.63 -15.93
C PRO A 398 -28.56 5.61 -15.06
N SER A 399 -28.97 6.78 -14.56
CA SER A 399 -30.20 6.92 -13.75
C SER A 399 -31.46 6.56 -14.55
N VAL A 400 -31.46 6.85 -15.85
CA VAL A 400 -32.49 6.42 -16.80
C VAL A 400 -31.87 5.37 -17.72
N ARG A 401 -32.48 4.18 -17.76
CA ARG A 401 -31.92 3.00 -18.42
C ARG A 401 -32.37 2.86 -19.88
N TYR A 402 -32.02 3.84 -20.69
CA TYR A 402 -32.20 3.78 -22.15
C TYR A 402 -31.46 2.60 -22.80
N ASP A 403 -30.42 2.09 -22.12
CA ASP A 403 -29.63 0.94 -22.54
C ASP A 403 -30.41 -0.39 -22.48
N LYS A 404 -31.55 -0.42 -21.77
CA LYS A 404 -32.41 -1.60 -21.65
C LYS A 404 -33.78 -1.32 -22.23
N LYS A 405 -34.31 -2.28 -22.98
CA LYS A 405 -35.72 -2.25 -23.38
C LYS A 405 -36.62 -2.38 -22.16
N ALA A 406 -37.59 -1.49 -22.04
CA ALA A 406 -38.63 -1.57 -21.03
C ALA A 406 -39.38 -2.91 -21.14
N PRO A 407 -39.66 -3.60 -20.02
CA PRO A 407 -40.58 -4.73 -20.03
C PRO A 407 -41.97 -4.29 -20.54
N PRO A 408 -42.70 -5.13 -21.28
CA PRO A 408 -44.07 -4.83 -21.68
C PRO A 408 -44.93 -4.46 -20.46
N HIS A 409 -45.81 -3.47 -20.58
CA HIS A 409 -46.61 -2.96 -19.46
C HIS A 409 -47.36 -4.07 -18.69
N GLU A 410 -47.89 -5.08 -19.38
CA GLU A 410 -48.58 -6.24 -18.78
C GLU A 410 -47.70 -7.11 -17.89
N LYS A 411 -46.38 -7.10 -18.14
CA LYS A 411 -45.37 -7.89 -17.42
C LYS A 411 -44.48 -7.03 -16.51
N ARG A 412 -44.73 -5.71 -16.46
CA ARG A 412 -43.94 -4.79 -15.64
C ARG A 412 -44.31 -5.01 -14.18
N SER A 413 -43.30 -5.25 -13.34
CA SER A 413 -43.50 -5.40 -11.89
C SER A 413 -44.06 -4.10 -11.30
N VAL A 414 -45.03 -4.22 -10.40
CA VAL A 414 -45.61 -3.09 -9.64
C VAL A 414 -44.55 -2.43 -8.74
N ALA A 415 -43.52 -3.19 -8.32
CA ALA A 415 -42.44 -2.71 -7.47
C ALA A 415 -41.20 -2.27 -8.27
N ASN A 416 -41.34 -1.99 -9.57
CA ASN A 416 -40.21 -1.58 -10.39
C ASN A 416 -39.83 -0.12 -10.15
N SER A 417 -38.67 0.12 -9.56
CA SER A 417 -38.14 1.46 -9.29
C SER A 417 -37.24 2.02 -10.39
N THR A 418 -37.05 1.30 -11.49
CA THR A 418 -36.16 1.71 -12.59
C THR A 418 -36.97 2.34 -13.72
N ASN A 419 -36.54 3.52 -14.16
CA ASN A 419 -37.06 4.21 -15.33
C ASN A 419 -36.26 3.76 -16.58
N PHE A 420 -36.95 3.32 -17.64
CA PHE A 420 -36.33 2.85 -18.90
C PHE A 420 -36.39 3.89 -20.02
N GLY A 421 -36.83 5.11 -19.70
CA GLY A 421 -37.05 6.17 -20.68
C GLY A 421 -38.46 6.20 -21.26
N ASP A 422 -39.35 5.33 -20.80
CA ASP A 422 -40.77 5.20 -21.17
C ASP A 422 -41.72 5.89 -20.17
N ASP A 423 -41.17 6.58 -19.16
CA ASP A 423 -41.98 7.28 -18.17
C ASP A 423 -42.35 8.70 -18.65
N VAL A 424 -43.60 9.09 -18.42
CA VAL A 424 -44.11 10.42 -18.78
C VAL A 424 -43.56 11.53 -17.88
N SER A 425 -43.48 12.75 -18.43
CA SER A 425 -43.09 13.93 -17.65
C SER A 425 -44.09 14.23 -16.52
N ALA A 426 -43.59 14.83 -15.43
CA ALA A 426 -44.44 15.25 -14.29
C ALA A 426 -45.55 16.23 -14.71
N GLY A 427 -45.29 17.10 -15.71
CA GLY A 427 -46.29 18.03 -16.23
C GLY A 427 -47.45 17.31 -16.90
N THR A 428 -47.15 16.28 -17.69
CA THR A 428 -48.15 15.44 -18.36
C THR A 428 -48.99 14.65 -17.36
N LEU A 429 -48.41 14.19 -16.25
CA LEU A 429 -49.14 13.52 -15.16
C LEU A 429 -50.13 14.45 -14.47
N ILE A 430 -49.75 15.71 -14.23
CA ILE A 430 -50.61 16.72 -13.59
C ILE A 430 -51.72 17.18 -14.55
N LYS A 431 -51.43 17.25 -15.85
CA LYS A 431 -52.35 17.71 -16.90
C LYS A 431 -52.46 16.66 -18.01
N PRO A 432 -53.20 15.56 -17.76
CA PRO A 432 -53.34 14.49 -18.73
C PRO A 432 -54.06 15.01 -19.99
N THR A 433 -53.68 14.47 -21.15
CA THR A 433 -54.38 14.78 -22.39
C THR A 433 -55.77 14.13 -22.38
N ARG A 434 -56.71 14.69 -23.15
CA ARG A 434 -58.08 14.13 -23.27
C ARG A 434 -58.12 12.67 -23.76
N PHE A 435 -57.03 12.19 -24.38
CA PHE A 435 -56.92 10.86 -24.96
C PHE A 435 -56.34 9.82 -23.99
N GLN A 436 -55.63 10.25 -22.93
CA GLN A 436 -55.12 9.34 -21.91
C GLN A 436 -56.25 8.64 -21.14
N PHE A 437 -57.39 9.29 -20.95
CA PHE A 437 -58.60 8.66 -20.39
C PHE A 437 -59.16 7.53 -21.25
N LYS A 438 -58.79 7.48 -22.53
CA LYS A 438 -59.16 6.40 -23.47
C LYS A 438 -58.04 5.36 -23.62
N GLY A 439 -56.98 5.45 -22.81
CA GLY A 439 -55.84 4.54 -22.86
C GLY A 439 -54.86 4.83 -23.99
N VAL A 440 -54.91 6.01 -24.63
CA VAL A 440 -53.95 6.42 -25.67
C VAL A 440 -52.87 7.27 -25.02
N ASN A 441 -51.62 6.82 -25.12
CA ASN A 441 -50.47 7.50 -24.54
C ASN A 441 -50.01 8.65 -25.43
N SER A 442 -49.26 9.60 -24.86
CA SER A 442 -48.70 10.72 -25.63
C SER A 442 -47.68 10.24 -26.67
N GLU A 443 -46.95 9.16 -26.37
CA GLU A 443 -45.98 8.53 -27.28
C GLU A 443 -46.65 7.95 -28.54
N ASP A 444 -47.91 7.51 -28.47
CA ASP A 444 -48.64 6.96 -29.62
C ASP A 444 -48.86 7.99 -30.74
N PHE A 445 -48.86 9.28 -30.38
CA PHE A 445 -48.93 10.41 -31.31
C PHE A 445 -47.57 10.75 -31.95
N GLN A 446 -46.48 10.45 -31.23
CA GLN A 446 -45.10 10.67 -31.69
C GLN A 446 -44.56 9.49 -32.50
N LEU A 447 -45.19 8.32 -32.39
CA LEU A 447 -44.81 7.11 -33.12
C LEU A 447 -44.83 7.35 -34.64
N ARG A 448 -43.68 7.06 -35.28
CA ARG A 448 -43.47 7.21 -36.73
C ARG A 448 -44.22 6.10 -37.48
N ARG A 449 -45.25 6.47 -38.23
CA ARG A 449 -46.13 5.55 -38.98
C ARG A 449 -45.96 5.75 -40.48
N ALA A 450 -46.26 4.70 -41.24
CA ALA A 450 -46.25 4.78 -42.70
C ALA A 450 -47.44 5.61 -43.21
N ALA A 451 -47.29 6.27 -44.36
CA ALA A 451 -48.35 7.06 -45.00
C ALA A 451 -49.73 6.36 -45.09
N PRO A 452 -49.86 5.08 -45.51
CA PRO A 452 -51.17 4.43 -45.59
C PRO A 452 -51.83 4.19 -44.22
N GLU A 453 -51.03 4.03 -43.17
CA GLU A 453 -51.55 3.87 -41.81
C GLU A 453 -52.09 5.21 -41.28
N LEU A 454 -51.36 6.30 -41.53
CA LEU A 454 -51.79 7.65 -41.17
C LEU A 454 -53.08 8.05 -41.91
N GLU A 455 -53.18 7.70 -43.20
CA GLU A 455 -54.39 7.91 -43.99
C GLU A 455 -55.60 7.20 -43.38
N SER A 456 -55.45 5.92 -43.02
CA SER A 456 -56.49 5.14 -42.36
C SER A 456 -56.94 5.75 -41.02
N ILE A 457 -55.97 6.21 -40.20
CA ILE A 457 -56.25 6.87 -38.91
C ILE A 457 -57.02 8.18 -39.12
N LEU A 458 -56.62 9.01 -40.09
CA LEU A 458 -57.27 10.30 -40.36
C LEU A 458 -58.67 10.13 -40.95
N GLN A 459 -58.86 9.18 -41.86
CA GLN A 459 -60.18 8.83 -42.39
C GLN A 459 -61.09 8.28 -41.30
N GLY A 460 -60.58 7.40 -40.44
CA GLY A 460 -61.30 6.86 -39.27
C GLY A 460 -61.66 7.93 -38.23
N ALA A 461 -60.85 8.98 -38.12
CA ALA A 461 -61.13 10.15 -37.29
C ALA A 461 -62.18 11.11 -37.91
N GLY A 462 -62.58 10.89 -39.17
CA GLY A 462 -63.54 11.72 -39.90
C GLY A 462 -62.94 12.93 -40.62
N CYS A 463 -61.61 13.00 -40.76
CA CYS A 463 -60.94 14.04 -41.53
C CYS A 463 -61.12 13.77 -43.04
N ARG A 464 -61.93 14.59 -43.71
CA ARG A 464 -62.15 14.50 -45.17
C ARG A 464 -61.13 15.38 -45.89
N ILE A 465 -59.94 14.82 -46.15
CA ILE A 465 -58.89 15.47 -46.93
C ILE A 465 -58.77 14.73 -48.27
N GLU A 466 -58.62 15.47 -49.36
CA GLU A 466 -58.42 14.91 -50.70
C GLU A 466 -57.04 14.23 -50.81
N GLN A 467 -56.95 13.11 -51.52
CA GLN A 467 -55.76 12.24 -51.52
C GLN A 467 -54.49 12.95 -52.02
N ASP A 468 -54.64 13.85 -53.00
CA ASP A 468 -53.55 14.67 -53.53
C ASP A 468 -53.02 15.68 -52.50
N GLN A 469 -53.91 16.24 -51.67
CA GLN A 469 -53.53 17.17 -50.59
C GLN A 469 -52.92 16.44 -49.40
N LEU A 470 -53.41 15.22 -49.12
CA LEU A 470 -52.89 14.38 -48.04
C LEU A 470 -51.43 13.99 -48.28
N GLY A 471 -51.06 13.66 -49.52
CA GLY A 471 -49.66 13.37 -49.88
C GLY A 471 -48.71 14.54 -49.59
N ALA A 472 -49.14 15.77 -49.91
CA ALA A 472 -48.36 16.98 -49.64
C ALA A 472 -48.23 17.29 -48.14
N ILE A 473 -49.31 17.08 -47.37
CA ILE A 473 -49.31 17.28 -45.91
C ILE A 473 -48.40 16.26 -45.22
N ILE A 474 -48.45 14.99 -45.64
CA ILE A 474 -47.57 13.94 -45.09
C ILE A 474 -46.11 14.22 -45.47
N GLY A 475 -45.83 14.63 -46.71
CA GLY A 475 -44.49 15.06 -47.13
C GLY A 475 -43.96 16.20 -46.25
N ARG A 476 -44.80 17.21 -46.00
CA ARG A 476 -44.45 18.32 -45.09
C ARG A 476 -44.22 17.84 -43.66
N ALA A 477 -45.00 16.87 -43.18
CA ALA A 477 -44.82 16.29 -41.85
C ALA A 477 -43.53 15.46 -41.76
N CYS A 478 -43.08 14.81 -42.84
CA CYS A 478 -41.77 14.16 -42.91
C CYS A 478 -40.64 15.19 -42.82
N ASP A 479 -40.75 16.31 -43.55
CA ASP A 479 -39.77 17.40 -43.54
C ASP A 479 -39.58 18.00 -42.14
N LEU A 480 -40.65 18.07 -41.32
CA LEU A 480 -40.59 18.62 -39.96
C LEU A 480 -39.66 17.85 -39.01
N HIS A 481 -39.40 16.57 -39.29
CA HIS A 481 -38.46 15.78 -38.50
C HIS A 481 -37.02 15.87 -39.00
N GLY A 482 -36.80 16.27 -40.25
CA GLY A 482 -35.46 16.46 -40.82
C GLY A 482 -34.66 15.17 -41.07
N ASP A 483 -35.33 14.02 -41.06
CA ASP A 483 -34.73 12.71 -41.33
C ASP A 483 -35.05 12.24 -42.76
N GLU A 484 -34.23 11.36 -43.34
CA GLU A 484 -34.46 10.74 -44.67
C GLU A 484 -35.55 9.64 -44.66
N ASP A 485 -36.27 9.46 -43.55
CA ASP A 485 -37.30 8.43 -43.39
C ASP A 485 -38.69 8.90 -43.86
N ASP A 486 -39.32 8.13 -44.75
CA ASP A 486 -40.67 8.36 -45.30
C ASP A 486 -41.83 8.13 -44.30
N ARG A 487 -41.58 8.15 -43.00
CA ARG A 487 -42.59 7.90 -41.96
C ARG A 487 -42.87 9.18 -41.20
N ALA A 488 -44.13 9.56 -41.01
CA ALA A 488 -44.49 10.73 -40.21
C ALA A 488 -45.12 10.34 -38.86
N SER A 489 -44.97 11.20 -37.85
CA SER A 489 -45.72 11.08 -36.59
C SER A 489 -47.10 11.73 -36.75
N LEU A 490 -48.13 11.21 -36.08
CA LEU A 490 -49.46 11.82 -36.11
C LEU A 490 -49.46 13.27 -35.60
N GLU A 491 -48.61 13.60 -34.61
CA GLU A 491 -48.45 14.97 -34.09
C GLU A 491 -47.98 15.95 -35.17
N ALA A 492 -46.88 15.63 -35.87
CA ALA A 492 -46.39 16.43 -37.00
C ALA A 492 -47.41 16.56 -38.14
N VAL A 493 -48.17 15.50 -38.42
CA VAL A 493 -49.25 15.56 -39.42
C VAL A 493 -50.36 16.50 -38.98
N MET A 494 -50.79 16.46 -37.71
CA MET A 494 -51.78 17.42 -37.20
C MET A 494 -51.25 18.86 -37.26
N ALA A 495 -49.97 19.09 -36.95
CA ALA A 495 -49.34 20.40 -37.09
C ALA A 495 -49.35 20.87 -38.55
N ALA A 496 -48.93 20.01 -39.49
CA ALA A 496 -48.96 20.30 -40.93
C ALA A 496 -50.38 20.55 -41.45
N VAL A 497 -51.39 19.81 -40.96
CA VAL A 497 -52.80 20.07 -41.26
C VAL A 497 -53.21 21.46 -40.73
N THR A 498 -52.83 21.82 -39.50
CA THR A 498 -53.16 23.15 -38.97
C THR A 498 -52.51 24.27 -39.76
N GLU A 499 -51.23 24.14 -40.14
CA GLU A 499 -50.54 25.09 -41.00
C GLU A 499 -51.22 25.20 -42.38
N TRP A 500 -51.53 24.07 -42.99
CA TRP A 500 -52.23 24.03 -44.28
C TRP A 500 -53.61 24.70 -44.20
N THR A 501 -54.42 24.39 -43.17
CA THR A 501 -55.72 25.04 -42.99
C THR A 501 -55.61 26.54 -42.72
N GLN A 502 -54.54 26.99 -42.05
CA GLN A 502 -54.27 28.41 -41.84
C GLN A 502 -53.81 29.12 -43.12
N SER A 503 -53.19 28.41 -44.06
CA SER A 503 -52.78 28.96 -45.36
C SER A 503 -53.93 29.08 -46.38
N GLN A 504 -55.04 28.38 -46.14
CA GLN A 504 -56.23 28.36 -47.00
C GLN A 504 -57.30 29.37 -46.58
N ASN A 505 -57.23 29.90 -45.36
CA ASN A 505 -58.03 31.03 -44.87
C ASN A 505 -57.24 32.33 -45.00
#